data_AF-A0A8S3AC24-F1
#
_entry.id   AF-A0A8S3AC24-F1
#
_cell.length_a   1.000
_cell.length_b   1.000
_cell.length_c   1.000
_cell.angle_alpha   90.00
_cell.angle_beta   90.00
_cell.angle_gamma   90.00
#
_symmetry.space_group_name_H-M   'P 1'
#
loop_
_entity.id
_entity.type
_entity.pdbx_description
1 polymer ?
#
loop_
_entity_poly.entity_id
_entity_poly.type
_entity_poly.pdbx_seq_one_letter_code
_entity_poly.pdbx_strand_id
1 'polypeptide(L)' 'MWKLAKVVTLNKLKAGILHCDQTRPMSLLATHSKLFEKNMLERLRYWAETNRLVPAEQSGFRPRCL' A
#
# COMPACT_ATOMS: atom_id res chain seq x y z
N MET A 1 20.58 7.82 -4.99
CA MET A 1 19.56 6.95 -5.63
C MET A 1 18.38 6.75 -4.66
N TRP A 2 17.44 7.71 -4.58
CA TRP A 2 16.34 7.70 -3.58
C TRP A 2 15.01 7.14 -4.12
N LYS A 3 14.99 6.82 -5.42
CA LYS A 3 13.81 6.28 -6.14
C LYS A 3 13.80 4.75 -6.22
N LEU A 4 14.84 4.06 -5.73
CA LEU A 4 14.93 2.60 -5.83
C LEU A 4 14.22 1.96 -4.64
N ALA A 5 13.23 1.12 -4.90
CA ALA A 5 12.59 0.30 -3.87
C ALA A 5 13.46 -0.92 -3.54
N LYS A 6 13.53 -1.28 -2.27
CA LYS A 6 14.09 -2.56 -1.83
C LYS A 6 12.97 -3.58 -1.73
N VAL A 7 13.03 -4.66 -2.50
CA VAL A 7 12.05 -5.76 -2.38
C VAL A 7 12.42 -6.61 -1.17
N VAL A 8 11.47 -6.80 -0.25
CA VAL A 8 11.59 -7.69 0.90
C VAL A 8 10.46 -8.69 0.86
N THR A 9 10.79 -9.97 0.95
CA THR A 9 9.83 -11.06 0.88
C THR A 9 9.38 -11.44 2.29
N LEU A 10 8.08 -11.36 2.56
CA LEU A 10 7.48 -11.80 3.83
C LEU A 10 6.71 -13.10 3.66
N ASN A 11 6.62 -13.90 4.72
CA ASN A 11 5.85 -15.14 4.69
C ASN A 11 4.38 -14.85 4.99
N LYS A 12 3.47 -15.44 4.22
CA LYS A 12 2.01 -15.26 4.35
C LYS A 12 1.41 -16.05 5.52
N LEU A 13 2.03 -17.16 5.92
CA LEU A 13 1.60 -18.05 7.01
C LEU A 13 2.79 -18.41 7.90
N LYS A 14 2.52 -18.79 9.16
CA LYS A 14 3.49 -19.46 10.05
C LYS A 14 3.69 -20.94 9.65
N ALA A 15 3.77 -21.23 8.35
CA ALA A 15 3.98 -22.59 7.87
C ALA A 15 5.49 -22.85 7.74
N GLY A 16 5.90 -24.09 8.05
CA GLY A 16 7.31 -24.50 8.11
C GLY A 16 8.09 -24.29 6.81
N ILE A 17 8.08 -25.28 5.91
CA ILE A 17 8.85 -25.21 4.66
C ILE A 17 8.18 -24.20 3.71
N LEU A 18 8.95 -23.22 3.26
CA LEU A 18 8.47 -22.11 2.43
C LEU A 18 8.38 -22.50 0.96
N HIS A 19 7.17 -22.45 0.41
CA HIS A 19 6.94 -22.43 -1.03
C HIS A 19 6.83 -20.97 -1.54
N CYS A 20 7.24 -20.70 -2.78
CA CYS A 20 7.27 -19.34 -3.33
C CYS A 20 5.89 -18.64 -3.33
N ASP A 21 4.82 -19.40 -3.54
CA ASP A 21 3.41 -18.97 -3.50
C ASP A 21 2.93 -18.57 -2.09
N GLN A 22 3.67 -18.96 -1.06
CA GLN A 22 3.40 -18.62 0.34
C GLN A 22 4.10 -17.34 0.79
N THR A 23 4.72 -16.61 -0.14
CA THR A 23 5.41 -15.36 0.16
C THR A 23 4.69 -14.13 -0.39
N ARG A 24 4.94 -12.98 0.23
CA ARG A 24 4.46 -11.65 -0.14
C ARG A 24 5.67 -10.75 -0.36
N PRO A 25 6.13 -10.57 -1.60
CA PRO A 25 7.13 -9.55 -1.89
C PRO A 25 6.52 -8.16 -1.63
N MET A 26 7.19 -7.35 -0.83
CA MET A 26 6.81 -5.98 -0.53
C MET A 26 7.94 -5.03 -0.92
N SER A 27 7.58 -3.97 -1.65
CA SER A 27 8.50 -2.91 -2.06
C SER A 27 8.65 -1.89 -0.93
N LEU A 28 9.82 -1.88 -0.29
CA LEU A 28 10.18 -0.90 0.73
C LEU A 28 10.82 0.32 0.06
N LEU A 29 10.08 1.42 0.05
CA LEU A 29 10.57 2.72 -0.39
C LEU A 29 11.39 3.42 0.70
N ALA A 30 12.28 4.30 0.28
CA ALA A 30 12.98 5.22 1.17
C ALA A 30 11.96 6.11 1.92
N THR A 31 12.26 6.45 3.17
CA THR A 31 11.37 7.23 4.06
C THR A 31 10.89 8.53 3.42
N HIS A 32 11.80 9.26 2.77
CA HIS A 32 11.48 10.50 2.06
C HIS A 32 10.41 10.30 0.97
N SER A 33 10.52 9.22 0.18
CA SER A 33 9.54 8.89 -0.86
C SER A 33 8.18 8.54 -0.26
N LYS A 34 8.15 7.80 0.87
CA LYS A 34 6.90 7.47 1.58
C LYS A 34 6.17 8.71 2.10
N LEU A 35 6.92 9.69 2.63
CA LEU A 35 6.35 10.96 3.09
C LEU A 35 5.73 11.74 1.92
N PHE A 36 6.42 11.79 0.79
CA PHE A 36 5.91 12.44 -0.41
C PHE A 36 4.64 11.75 -0.94
N GLU A 37 4.66 10.42 -1.07
CA GLU A 37 3.49 9.64 -1.50
C GLU A 37 2.29 9.82 -0.56
N LYS A 38 2.52 9.90 0.76
CA LYS A 38 1.45 10.19 1.71
C LYS A 38 0.77 11.53 1.44
N ASN A 39 1.56 12.59 1.23
CA ASN A 39 1.02 13.92 0.91
C ASN A 39 0.25 13.92 -0.41
N MET A 40 0.75 13.22 -1.43
CA MET A 40 0.04 13.09 -2.71
C MET A 40 -1.26 12.29 -2.57
N LEU A 41 -1.23 11.19 -1.82
CA LEU A 41 -2.39 10.33 -1.59
C LEU A 41 -3.53 11.11 -0.92
N GLU A 42 -3.24 11.95 0.07
CA GLU A 42 -4.25 12.78 0.73
C GLU A 42 -4.98 13.70 -0.26
N ARG A 43 -4.22 14.37 -1.14
CA ARG A 43 -4.78 15.27 -2.16
C ARG A 43 -5.56 14.51 -3.24
N LEU A 44 -4.99 13.42 -3.75
CA LEU A 44 -5.61 12.62 -4.80
C LEU A 44 -6.91 11.98 -4.29
N ARG A 45 -6.88 11.49 -3.05
CA ARG A 45 -8.06 10.92 -2.40
C ARG A 45 -9.17 11.96 -2.26
N TYR A 46 -8.86 13.14 -1.73
CA TYR A 46 -9.86 14.22 -1.61
C TYR A 46 -10.52 14.50 -2.96
N TRP A 47 -9.70 14.69 -4.00
CA TRP A 47 -10.19 14.90 -5.36
C TRP A 47 -11.06 13.73 -5.86
N ALA A 48 -10.63 12.48 -5.68
CA ALA A 48 -11.36 11.30 -6.15
C ALA A 48 -12.72 11.14 -5.46
N GLU A 49 -12.79 11.40 -4.15
CA GLU A 49 -14.02 11.34 -3.36
C GLU A 49 -14.98 12.47 -3.74
N THR A 50 -14.48 13.71 -3.91
CA THR A 50 -15.29 14.85 -4.37
C THR A 50 -15.90 14.61 -5.74
N ASN A 51 -15.16 13.95 -6.64
CA ASN A 51 -15.64 13.60 -7.97
C ASN A 51 -16.40 12.27 -8.02
N ARG A 52 -16.69 11.64 -6.86
CA ARG A 52 -17.42 10.36 -6.75
C ARG A 52 -16.81 9.23 -7.59
N LEU A 53 -15.48 9.22 -7.74
CA LEU A 53 -14.76 8.17 -8.45
C LEU A 53 -14.60 6.90 -7.62
N VAL A 54 -14.71 7.00 -6.29
CA VAL A 54 -14.64 5.85 -5.38
C VAL A 54 -16.06 5.43 -5.00
N PRO A 55 -16.51 4.20 -5.35
CA PRO A 55 -17.85 3.71 -5.05
C PRO A 55 -18.15 3.67 -3.54
N ALA A 56 -19.40 3.87 -3.16
CA ALA A 56 -19.82 3.88 -1.76
C ALA A 56 -19.65 2.50 -1.07
N GLU A 57 -19.72 1.42 -1.86
CA GLU A 57 -19.57 0.03 -1.44
C GLU A 57 -18.12 -0.33 -1.11
N GLN A 58 -17.14 0.48 -1.56
CA GLN A 58 -15.73 0.23 -1.29
C GLN A 58 -15.39 0.60 0.16
N SER A 59 -15.24 -0.39 1.04
CA SER A 59 -14.84 -0.21 2.44
C SER A 59 -13.32 -0.21 2.66
N GLY A 60 -12.58 -0.97 1.86
CA GLY A 60 -11.13 -1.11 2.00
C GLY A 60 -10.38 0.22 1.81
N PHE A 61 -9.40 0.48 2.68
CA PHE A 61 -8.52 1.65 2.63
C PHE A 61 -9.23 3.01 2.76
N ARG A 62 -10.49 3.03 3.24
CA ARG A 62 -11.17 4.25 3.68
C ARG A 62 -10.87 4.56 5.15
N PRO A 63 -10.73 5.84 5.53
CA PRO A 63 -10.63 6.21 6.93
C PRO A 63 -11.96 5.87 7.60
N ARG A 64 -11.89 5.29 8.80
CA ARG A 64 -13.05 4.95 9.65
C ARG A 64 -13.92 3.80 9.16
N CYS A 65 -13.46 2.97 8.22
CA CYS A 65 -14.06 1.65 8.00
C CYS A 65 -13.39 0.65 8.95
N LEU A 66 -14.12 0.22 9.99
CA LEU A 66 -13.79 -0.93 10.83
C LEU A 66 -14.51 -2.17 10.30
#